data_AF-A0A1I7SG87-F1
#
_entry.id   AF-A0A1I7SG87-F1
#
_cell.length_a   1.000
_cell.length_b   1.000
_cell.length_c   1.000
_cell.angle_alpha   90.00
_cell.angle_beta   90.00
_cell.angle_gamma   90.00
#
_symmetry.space_group_name_H-M   'P 1'
#
loop_
_entity.id
_entity.type
_entity.pdbx_description
1 polymer ?
#
loop_
_entity_poly.entity_id
_entity_poly.type
_entity_poly.pdbx_seq_one_letter_code
_entity_poly.pdbx_strand_id
1 'polypeptide(L)'
;MATSAEIAYYSYLYAVVDKRNFKKVTAYIRSAVMLGKFFGYAVAQIIVTFDNGAYLLLNQITLASVSVTFVISLILQFHKTPDNTLMPDTVQPHDAEFHETRAQKTVPKMSKNVLSELLEAFRDPTVLSWSIWWALASCGMYQVQNYSQSLWSPMHKAGQFMGNGVMECITTLSTTLLTFGLQYVSFNWKKHSSTVFLTTSIFSSLLLAGMAFIQNIFVSYFFYILNSTLYHVLIAAASTTIAAQLQSSKYSLIFGFNTFVALFLQTALTFAVADKHGMNLPIITQFYVYSGYFAVLALLFVPFAIFQKRFIPDEDCEDSEDSGEDKGTNNELVRM
;
A
#
# COMPACT_ATOMS: atom_id res chain seq x y z
N MET A 1 10.56 -6.71 7.88
CA MET A 1 10.24 -5.97 6.64
C MET A 1 11.53 -5.50 6.01
N ALA A 2 11.75 -5.77 4.72
CA ALA A 2 12.83 -5.17 3.94
C ALA A 2 12.27 -3.91 3.24
N THR A 3 12.00 -2.87 4.03
CA THR A 3 11.26 -1.65 3.61
C THR A 3 11.99 -0.88 2.50
N SER A 4 13.32 -0.81 2.52
CA SER A 4 14.07 -0.08 1.50
C SER A 4 14.02 -0.76 0.12
N ALA A 5 14.17 -2.09 0.07
CA ALA A 5 14.11 -2.86 -1.16
C ALA A 5 12.71 -2.83 -1.79
N GLU A 6 11.66 -2.93 -0.96
CA GLU A 6 10.26 -2.83 -1.40
C GLU A 6 9.97 -1.47 -2.05
N ILE A 7 10.37 -0.37 -1.40
CA ILE A 7 10.18 0.99 -1.93
C ILE A 7 10.96 1.18 -3.22
N ALA A 8 12.22 0.74 -3.28
CA ALA A 8 13.05 0.84 -4.47
C ALA A 8 12.43 0.07 -5.64
N TYR A 9 11.92 -1.14 -5.39
CA TYR A 9 11.28 -1.97 -6.39
C TYR A 9 9.98 -1.34 -6.94
N TYR A 10 9.08 -0.86 -6.07
CA TYR A 10 7.87 -0.16 -6.52
C TYR A 10 8.19 1.06 -7.38
N SER A 11 9.21 1.82 -6.98
CA SER A 11 9.58 3.05 -7.66
C SER A 11 10.20 2.80 -9.03
N TYR A 12 11.08 1.81 -9.14
CA TYR A 12 11.65 1.36 -10.40
C TYR A 12 10.56 0.97 -11.39
N LEU A 13 9.59 0.19 -10.93
CA LEU A 13 8.51 -0.31 -11.75
C LEU A 13 7.59 0.81 -12.26
N TYR A 14 7.19 1.76 -11.41
CA TYR A 14 6.41 2.92 -11.87
C TYR A 14 7.19 3.79 -12.86
N ALA A 15 8.52 3.80 -12.80
CA ALA A 15 9.35 4.53 -13.75
C ALA A 15 9.38 3.88 -15.15
N VAL A 16 9.26 2.55 -15.23
CA VAL A 16 9.29 1.78 -16.48
C VAL A 16 7.91 1.63 -17.12
N VAL A 17 6.85 1.59 -16.31
CA VAL A 17 5.49 1.29 -16.77
C VAL A 17 4.73 2.57 -17.15
N ASP A 18 3.86 2.49 -18.16
CA ASP A 18 2.96 3.58 -18.51
C ASP A 18 1.92 3.87 -17.42
N LYS A 19 1.58 5.15 -17.23
CA LYS A 19 0.59 5.61 -16.22
C LYS A 19 -0.75 4.88 -16.29
N ARG A 20 -1.19 4.47 -17.49
CA ARG A 20 -2.43 3.72 -17.72
C ARG A 20 -2.46 2.37 -16.99
N ASN A 21 -1.30 1.76 -16.81
CA ASN A 21 -1.13 0.44 -16.22
C ASN A 21 -0.78 0.47 -14.73
N PHE A 22 -0.65 1.65 -14.10
CA PHE A 22 -0.24 1.79 -12.70
C PHE A 22 -1.13 0.99 -11.74
N LYS A 23 -2.46 1.03 -11.91
CA LYS A 23 -3.37 0.26 -11.05
C LYS A 23 -3.13 -1.25 -11.17
N LYS A 24 -3.08 -1.77 -12.39
CA LYS A 24 -2.85 -3.19 -12.71
C LYS A 24 -1.53 -3.69 -12.14
N VAL A 25 -0.46 -2.95 -12.40
CA VAL A 25 0.89 -3.31 -11.99
C VAL A 25 1.06 -3.23 -10.46
N THR A 26 0.45 -2.24 -9.80
CA THR A 26 0.40 -2.16 -8.33
C THR A 26 -0.32 -3.36 -7.72
N ALA A 27 -1.46 -3.73 -8.30
CA ALA A 27 -2.26 -4.86 -7.88
C ALA A 27 -1.44 -6.16 -7.91
N TYR A 28 -0.80 -6.48 -9.05
CA TYR A 28 0.01 -7.71 -9.17
C TYR A 28 1.12 -7.81 -8.13
N ILE A 29 1.90 -6.73 -7.93
CA ILE A 29 3.03 -6.80 -7.00
C ILE A 29 2.58 -6.85 -5.56
N ARG A 30 1.57 -6.05 -5.18
CA ARG A 30 1.03 -6.14 -3.82
C ARG A 30 0.44 -7.53 -3.57
N SER A 31 -0.26 -8.12 -4.53
CA SER A 31 -0.72 -9.50 -4.44
C SER A 31 0.43 -10.49 -4.29
N ALA A 32 1.53 -10.34 -5.05
CA ALA A 32 2.69 -11.21 -4.93
C ALA A 32 3.38 -11.12 -3.56
N VAL A 33 3.58 -9.90 -3.03
CA VAL A 33 4.16 -9.67 -1.69
C VAL A 33 3.26 -10.29 -0.60
N MET A 34 1.94 -10.12 -0.72
CA MET A 34 0.99 -10.69 0.24
C MET A 34 0.95 -12.23 0.13
N LEU A 35 0.98 -12.82 -1.06
CA LEU A 35 1.09 -14.27 -1.21
C LEU A 35 2.35 -14.82 -0.54
N GLY A 36 3.48 -14.12 -0.66
CA GLY A 36 4.71 -14.48 0.07
C GLY A 36 4.49 -14.48 1.59
N LYS A 37 3.83 -13.45 2.14
CA LYS A 37 3.46 -13.40 3.56
C LYS A 37 2.52 -14.54 3.96
N PHE A 38 1.54 -14.86 3.12
CA PHE A 38 0.60 -15.95 3.35
C PHE A 38 1.33 -17.30 3.51
N PHE A 39 2.23 -17.63 2.59
CA PHE A 39 3.03 -18.85 2.73
C PHE A 39 3.93 -18.81 3.97
N GLY A 40 4.51 -17.65 4.30
CA GLY A 40 5.27 -17.46 5.52
C GLY A 40 4.45 -17.78 6.78
N TYR A 41 3.24 -17.23 6.89
CA TYR A 41 2.34 -17.49 8.02
C TYR A 41 1.82 -18.93 8.05
N ALA A 42 1.53 -19.52 6.89
CA ALA A 42 1.07 -20.91 6.80
C ALA A 42 2.15 -21.88 7.29
N VAL A 43 3.39 -21.70 6.81
CA VAL A 43 4.55 -22.49 7.26
C VAL A 43 4.79 -22.28 8.76
N ALA A 44 4.73 -21.02 9.23
CA ALA A 44 4.88 -20.71 10.66
C ALA A 44 3.83 -21.41 11.53
N GLN A 45 2.55 -21.36 11.13
CA GLN A 45 1.47 -22.01 11.86
C GLN A 45 1.60 -23.54 11.88
N ILE A 46 2.01 -24.14 10.76
CA ILE A 46 2.27 -25.60 10.69
C ILE A 46 3.36 -25.96 11.71
N ILE A 47 4.51 -25.29 11.67
CA ILE A 47 5.64 -25.57 12.57
C ILE A 47 5.23 -25.45 14.05
N VAL A 48 4.57 -24.37 14.42
CA VAL A 48 4.12 -24.14 15.81
C VAL A 48 3.11 -25.21 16.27
N THR A 49 2.33 -25.79 15.35
CA THR A 49 1.35 -26.83 15.67
C THR A 49 1.97 -28.22 15.81
N PHE A 50 3.03 -28.53 15.07
CA PHE A 50 3.66 -29.87 15.06
C PHE A 50 4.83 -30.03 16.03
N ASP A 51 5.57 -28.95 16.32
CA ASP A 51 6.85 -29.05 17.03
C ASP A 51 6.87 -28.12 18.25
N ASN A 52 6.20 -28.55 19.33
CA ASN A 52 6.20 -28.03 20.72
C ASN A 52 6.96 -26.70 20.99
N GLY A 53 6.66 -25.63 20.24
CA GLY A 53 7.21 -24.30 20.43
C GLY A 53 8.70 -24.10 20.13
N ALA A 54 9.33 -24.80 19.17
CA ALA A 54 10.70 -24.47 18.76
C ALA A 54 10.77 -23.16 17.94
N TYR A 55 10.50 -22.01 18.57
CA TYR A 55 10.66 -20.67 17.98
C TYR A 55 12.03 -20.45 17.32
N LEU A 56 13.04 -21.18 17.80
CA LEU A 56 14.39 -21.21 17.22
C LEU A 56 14.41 -21.78 15.79
N LEU A 57 13.64 -22.84 15.51
CA LEU A 57 13.49 -23.41 14.17
C LEU A 57 12.83 -22.40 13.23
N LEU A 58 11.82 -21.68 13.72
CA LEU A 58 11.15 -20.64 12.92
C LEU A 58 12.13 -19.53 12.53
N ASN A 59 12.95 -19.07 13.48
CA ASN A 59 13.98 -18.07 13.18
C ASN A 59 15.03 -18.59 12.17
N GLN A 60 15.48 -19.84 12.31
CA GLN A 60 16.41 -20.47 11.37
C GLN A 60 15.84 -20.56 9.95
N ILE A 61 14.56 -20.93 9.80
CA ILE A 61 13.88 -20.99 8.50
C ILE A 61 13.77 -19.59 7.89
N THR A 62 13.45 -18.56 8.69
CA THR A 62 13.41 -17.19 8.17
C THR A 62 14.80 -16.72 7.71
N LEU A 63 15.86 -17.07 8.43
CA LEU A 63 17.24 -16.76 8.05
C LEU A 63 17.64 -17.48 6.76
N ALA A 64 17.30 -18.76 6.62
CA ALA A 64 17.55 -19.53 5.41
C ALA A 64 16.83 -18.93 4.20
N SER A 65 15.54 -18.57 4.35
CA SER A 65 14.75 -17.95 3.29
C SER A 65 15.34 -16.62 2.79
N VAL A 66 15.76 -15.74 3.71
CA VAL A 66 16.43 -14.47 3.36
C VAL A 66 17.78 -14.73 2.68
N SER A 67 18.54 -15.73 3.14
CA SER A 67 19.83 -16.09 2.55
C SER A 67 19.68 -16.62 1.12
N VAL A 68 18.70 -17.49 0.87
CA VAL A 68 18.38 -17.99 -0.48
C VAL A 68 17.95 -16.85 -1.39
N THR A 69 17.10 -15.93 -0.90
CA THR A 69 16.66 -14.75 -1.65
C THR A 69 17.83 -13.85 -2.03
N PHE A 70 18.79 -13.68 -1.12
CA PHE A 70 20.02 -12.92 -1.38
C PHE A 70 20.87 -13.57 -2.47
N VAL A 71 21.09 -14.89 -2.41
CA VAL A 71 21.86 -15.65 -3.42
C VAL A 71 21.18 -15.57 -4.80
N ILE A 72 19.87 -15.76 -4.86
CA ILE A 72 19.10 -15.64 -6.11
C ILE A 72 19.23 -14.22 -6.69
N SER A 73 19.15 -13.19 -5.83
CA SER A 73 19.30 -11.79 -6.25
C SER A 73 20.69 -11.52 -6.84
N LEU A 74 21.75 -12.08 -6.27
CA LEU A 74 23.10 -12.00 -6.83
C LEU A 74 23.17 -12.68 -8.20
N ILE A 75 22.69 -13.93 -8.33
CA ILE A 75 22.73 -14.68 -9.60
C ILE A 75 21.97 -13.95 -10.72
N LEU A 76 20.81 -13.38 -10.42
CA LEU A 76 20.03 -12.59 -11.37
C LEU A 76 20.75 -11.30 -11.82
N GLN A 77 21.50 -10.65 -10.93
CA GLN A 77 22.32 -9.49 -11.31
C GLN A 77 23.49 -9.89 -12.20
N PHE A 78 24.09 -11.06 -11.97
CA PHE A 78 25.22 -11.56 -12.77
C PHE A 78 24.81 -12.10 -14.14
N HIS A 79 23.58 -12.58 -14.33
CA HIS A 79 23.10 -13.02 -15.65
C HIS A 79 22.68 -11.85 -16.56
N LYS A 80 22.51 -10.65 -16.01
CA LYS A 80 22.13 -9.43 -16.76
C LYS A 80 23.36 -8.62 -17.20
N THR A 81 24.35 -9.28 -17.79
CA THR A 81 25.38 -8.65 -18.64
C THR A 81 24.92 -8.70 -20.10
N PRO A 82 25.06 -7.61 -20.88
CA PRO A 82 24.61 -7.58 -22.26
C PRO A 82 25.52 -8.48 -23.10
N ASP A 83 24.98 -9.54 -23.66
CA ASP A 83 25.73 -10.39 -24.58
C ASP A 83 25.83 -9.69 -25.95
N ASN A 84 26.79 -8.77 -26.05
CA ASN A 84 27.30 -8.25 -27.30
C ASN A 84 28.38 -9.22 -27.82
N THR A 85 28.02 -10.43 -28.22
CA THR A 85 28.93 -11.27 -29.00
C THR A 85 28.18 -12.35 -29.76
N LEU A 86 27.94 -12.09 -31.06
CA LEU A 86 27.99 -12.99 -32.22
C LEU A 86 26.99 -12.52 -33.28
N MET A 87 27.42 -11.56 -34.11
CA MET A 87 26.84 -11.36 -35.44
C MET A 87 27.71 -12.12 -36.45
N PRO A 88 27.13 -12.96 -37.32
CA PRO A 88 27.51 -12.98 -38.72
C PRO A 88 26.57 -12.03 -39.48
N ASP A 89 27.17 -11.11 -40.23
CA ASP A 89 26.49 -10.25 -41.19
C ASP A 89 25.57 -11.07 -42.10
N THR A 90 24.32 -10.65 -42.25
CA THR A 90 23.66 -10.23 -43.51
C THR A 90 22.14 -10.18 -43.29
N VAL A 91 21.50 -9.16 -43.88
CA VAL A 91 20.03 -8.94 -44.07
C VAL A 91 19.39 -7.92 -43.11
N GLN A 92 19.19 -6.69 -43.63
CA GLN A 92 18.22 -5.69 -43.16
C GLN A 92 16.79 -6.03 -43.67
N PRO A 93 15.74 -5.23 -43.38
CA PRO A 93 15.16 -4.87 -42.08
C PRO A 93 13.63 -5.12 -42.07
N HIS A 94 13.05 -5.63 -40.98
CA HIS A 94 11.60 -5.49 -40.78
C HIS A 94 11.25 -5.47 -39.29
N ASP A 95 10.82 -4.29 -38.85
CA ASP A 95 9.89 -3.98 -37.77
C ASP A 95 9.84 -4.92 -36.56
N ALA A 96 10.77 -4.72 -35.63
CA ALA A 96 10.57 -5.04 -34.22
C ALA A 96 11.52 -4.20 -33.34
N GLU A 97 11.47 -2.87 -33.43
CA GLU A 97 12.00 -2.02 -32.36
C GLU A 97 11.07 -2.13 -31.14
N PHE A 98 11.26 -3.19 -30.37
CA PHE A 98 10.82 -3.22 -28.99
C PHE A 98 11.66 -2.17 -28.24
N HIS A 99 11.01 -1.10 -27.78
CA HIS A 99 11.61 0.04 -27.08
C HIS A 99 12.29 -0.38 -25.75
N GLU A 100 13.42 -1.06 -25.81
CA GLU A 100 14.26 -1.38 -24.64
C GLU A 100 15.21 -0.22 -24.29
N THR A 101 15.30 0.79 -25.15
CA THR A 101 16.24 1.92 -25.03
C THR A 101 15.80 3.00 -24.03
N ARG A 102 14.56 2.97 -23.50
CA ARG A 102 14.06 4.05 -22.62
C ARG A 102 14.41 3.87 -21.14
N ALA A 103 14.68 2.65 -20.68
CA ALA A 103 14.94 2.39 -19.26
C ALA A 103 16.41 2.56 -18.83
N GLN A 104 17.36 2.50 -19.78
CA GLN A 104 18.80 2.49 -19.45
C GLN A 104 19.53 3.83 -19.64
N LYS A 105 18.94 4.84 -20.30
CA LYS A 105 19.67 6.08 -20.66
C LYS A 105 19.45 7.30 -19.78
N THR A 106 18.71 7.20 -18.69
CA THR A 106 18.64 8.29 -17.71
C THR A 106 18.73 7.72 -16.31
N VAL A 107 19.96 7.52 -15.81
CA VAL A 107 20.20 7.74 -14.38
C VAL A 107 19.92 9.23 -14.18
N PRO A 108 18.82 9.63 -13.53
CA PRO A 108 18.60 11.04 -13.28
C PRO A 108 19.79 11.52 -12.47
N LYS A 109 20.42 12.63 -12.89
CA LYS A 109 21.40 13.35 -12.08
C LYS A 109 20.70 13.58 -10.73
N MET A 110 21.09 12.85 -9.69
CA MET A 110 20.53 13.06 -8.36
C MET A 110 20.83 14.51 -8.00
N SER A 111 19.78 15.33 -7.97
CA SER A 111 19.93 16.75 -7.71
C SER A 111 20.67 16.93 -6.40
N LYS A 112 21.60 17.90 -6.37
CA LYS A 112 22.32 18.25 -5.15
C LYS A 112 21.38 18.70 -4.02
N ASN A 113 20.11 18.98 -4.33
CA ASN A 113 19.08 19.41 -3.40
C ASN A 113 17.86 18.47 -3.40
N VAL A 114 17.99 17.27 -2.83
CA VAL A 114 16.88 16.32 -2.63
C VAL A 114 15.67 16.97 -1.92
N LEU A 115 15.94 17.88 -0.98
CA LEU A 115 14.90 18.62 -0.26
C LEU A 115 14.06 19.52 -1.18
N SER A 116 14.67 20.17 -2.17
CA SER A 116 13.91 21.04 -3.08
C SER A 116 12.99 20.23 -3.99
N GLU A 117 13.45 19.07 -4.48
CA GLU A 117 12.61 18.19 -5.30
C GLU A 117 11.39 17.65 -4.53
N LEU A 118 11.58 17.38 -3.24
CA LEU A 118 10.53 16.93 -2.34
C LEU A 118 9.52 18.04 -2.04
N LEU A 119 10.01 19.25 -1.74
CA LEU A 119 9.16 20.43 -1.53
C LEU A 119 8.37 20.79 -2.79
N GLU A 120 8.97 20.66 -3.98
CA GLU A 120 8.27 20.83 -5.25
C GLU A 120 7.15 19.81 -5.44
N ALA A 121 7.41 18.53 -5.15
CA ALA A 121 6.40 17.49 -5.26
C ALA A 121 5.23 17.72 -4.29
N PHE A 122 5.51 18.23 -3.09
CA PHE A 122 4.51 18.58 -2.07
C PHE A 122 3.75 19.88 -2.35
N ARG A 123 4.09 20.63 -3.41
CA ARG A 123 3.22 21.72 -3.89
C ARG A 123 1.91 21.21 -4.49
N ASP A 124 1.87 19.99 -5.02
CA ASP A 124 0.62 19.39 -5.44
C ASP A 124 -0.20 18.97 -4.21
N PRO A 125 -1.40 19.53 -4.00
CA PRO A 125 -2.21 19.26 -2.80
C PRO A 125 -2.66 17.80 -2.69
N THR A 126 -2.79 17.11 -3.82
CA THR A 126 -3.09 15.67 -3.85
C THR A 126 -1.92 14.88 -3.29
N VAL A 127 -0.70 15.15 -3.78
CA VAL A 127 0.51 14.46 -3.33
C VAL A 127 0.75 14.71 -1.85
N LEU A 128 0.63 15.96 -1.39
CA LEU A 128 0.82 16.31 0.01
C LEU A 128 -0.20 15.59 0.92
N SER A 129 -1.49 15.67 0.59
CA SER A 129 -2.55 15.11 1.45
C SER A 129 -2.48 13.59 1.55
N TRP A 130 -2.27 12.91 0.42
CA TRP A 130 -2.07 11.46 0.40
C TRP A 130 -0.77 11.04 1.09
N SER A 131 0.28 11.87 1.05
CA SER A 131 1.55 11.58 1.73
C SER A 131 1.46 11.73 3.24
N ILE A 132 0.80 12.79 3.73
CA ILE A 132 0.50 12.97 5.15
C ILE A 132 -0.35 11.82 5.67
N TRP A 133 -1.44 11.49 4.96
CA TRP A 133 -2.29 10.36 5.31
C TRP A 133 -1.51 9.03 5.32
N TRP A 134 -0.69 8.76 4.29
CA TRP A 134 0.14 7.56 4.22
C TRP A 134 1.00 7.42 5.47
N ALA A 135 1.75 8.48 5.82
CA ALA A 135 2.69 8.43 6.93
C ALA A 135 1.97 8.19 8.26
N LEU A 136 0.89 8.92 8.51
CA LEU A 136 0.11 8.81 9.74
C LEU A 136 -0.64 7.48 9.84
N ALA A 137 -1.34 7.05 8.79
CA ALA A 137 -2.06 5.78 8.79
C ALA A 137 -1.10 4.59 8.93
N SER A 138 0.06 4.62 8.25
CA SER A 138 1.07 3.56 8.36
C SER A 138 1.66 3.48 9.76
N CYS A 139 1.97 4.63 10.39
CA CYS A 139 2.40 4.65 11.79
C CYS A 139 1.40 3.93 12.72
N GLY A 140 0.12 4.31 12.66
CA GLY A 140 -0.91 3.69 13.48
C GLY A 140 -1.07 2.19 13.20
N MET A 141 -1.08 1.80 11.92
CA MET A 141 -1.22 0.39 11.53
C MET A 141 -0.02 -0.47 11.90
N TYR A 142 1.20 0.07 11.87
CA TYR A 142 2.38 -0.66 12.32
C TYR A 142 2.32 -0.96 13.82
N GLN A 143 1.78 -0.05 14.64
CA GLN A 143 1.51 -0.38 16.05
C GLN A 143 0.52 -1.53 16.19
N VAL A 144 -0.60 -1.44 15.49
CA VAL A 144 -1.64 -2.48 15.52
C VAL A 144 -1.07 -3.85 15.11
N GLN A 145 -0.26 -3.90 14.05
CA GLN A 145 0.37 -5.13 13.57
C GLN A 145 1.43 -5.68 14.54
N ASN A 146 2.25 -4.83 15.15
CA ASN A 146 3.27 -5.28 16.09
C ASN A 146 2.68 -5.83 17.40
N TYR A 147 1.54 -5.29 17.83
CA TYR A 147 0.96 -5.55 19.15
C TYR A 147 -0.31 -6.40 19.12
N SER A 148 -0.84 -6.79 17.95
CA SER A 148 -2.05 -7.61 17.81
C SER A 148 -1.90 -8.98 18.50
N GLN A 149 -0.78 -9.66 18.30
CA GLN A 149 -0.53 -10.95 18.95
C GLN A 149 -0.49 -10.82 20.48
N SER A 150 0.12 -9.75 21.00
CA SER A 150 0.14 -9.43 22.43
C SER A 150 -1.25 -9.10 22.96
N LEU A 151 -2.13 -8.48 22.15
CA LEU A 151 -3.51 -8.20 22.53
C LEU A 151 -4.35 -9.49 22.61
N TRP A 152 -4.17 -10.42 21.67
CA TRP A 152 -4.94 -11.66 21.65
C TRP A 152 -4.50 -12.67 22.71
N SER A 153 -3.24 -12.59 23.16
CA SER A 153 -2.69 -13.50 24.18
C SER A 153 -3.58 -13.58 25.44
N PRO A 154 -3.93 -12.47 26.12
CA PRO A 154 -4.82 -12.52 27.29
C PRO A 154 -6.28 -12.89 26.97
N MET A 155 -6.70 -12.84 25.70
CA MET A 155 -8.09 -13.16 25.30
C MET A 155 -8.32 -14.66 25.06
N HIS A 156 -7.26 -15.47 25.00
CA HIS A 156 -7.39 -16.91 24.83
C HIS A 156 -7.84 -17.58 26.15
N LYS A 157 -8.84 -18.45 26.05
CA LYS A 157 -9.21 -19.34 27.17
C LYS A 157 -8.31 -20.57 27.19
N ALA A 158 -8.04 -21.11 28.37
CA ALA A 158 -7.26 -22.34 28.52
C ALA A 158 -7.86 -23.48 27.66
N GLY A 159 -7.01 -24.16 26.89
CA GLY A 159 -7.41 -25.26 25.99
C GLY A 159 -7.99 -24.83 24.64
N GLN A 160 -8.14 -23.54 24.34
CA GLN A 160 -8.49 -23.08 23.00
C GLN A 160 -7.28 -23.15 22.05
N PHE A 161 -7.53 -23.54 20.79
CA PHE A 161 -6.52 -23.53 19.73
C PHE A 161 -6.00 -22.11 19.48
N MET A 162 -4.68 -21.95 19.49
CA MET A 162 -4.01 -20.68 19.18
C MET A 162 -3.94 -20.46 17.68
N GLY A 163 -5.06 -19.97 17.13
CA GLY A 163 -5.25 -19.74 15.69
C GLY A 163 -4.64 -18.45 15.14
N ASN A 164 -3.76 -17.75 15.86
CA ASN A 164 -3.21 -16.44 15.46
C ASN A 164 -2.62 -16.47 14.03
N GLY A 165 -1.82 -17.48 13.70
CA GLY A 165 -1.22 -17.59 12.37
C GLY A 165 -2.24 -17.92 11.28
N VAL A 166 -3.29 -18.68 11.59
CA VAL A 166 -4.42 -18.91 10.67
C VAL A 166 -5.14 -17.59 10.36
N MET A 167 -5.34 -16.74 11.37
CA MET A 167 -5.99 -15.44 11.18
C MET A 167 -5.11 -14.49 10.36
N GLU A 168 -3.80 -14.51 10.54
CA GLU A 168 -2.85 -13.79 9.68
C GLU A 168 -2.91 -14.29 8.23
N CYS A 169 -3.02 -15.60 8.00
CA CYS A 169 -3.25 -16.17 6.67
C CYS A 169 -4.54 -15.65 6.03
N ILE A 170 -5.66 -15.69 6.77
CA ILE A 170 -6.96 -15.19 6.29
C ILE A 170 -6.86 -13.70 5.97
N THR A 171 -6.30 -12.90 6.88
CA THR A 171 -6.09 -11.45 6.69
C THR A 171 -5.30 -11.17 5.42
N THR A 172 -4.25 -11.95 5.18
CA THR A 172 -3.38 -11.81 4.02
C THR A 172 -4.08 -12.17 2.72
N LEU A 173 -4.89 -13.24 2.69
CA LEU A 173 -5.71 -13.61 1.52
C LEU A 173 -6.79 -12.55 1.24
N SER A 174 -7.53 -12.11 2.25
CA SER A 174 -8.54 -11.06 2.10
C SER A 174 -7.93 -9.78 1.53
N THR A 175 -6.78 -9.37 2.07
CA THR A 175 -6.00 -8.24 1.56
C THR A 175 -5.56 -8.43 0.11
N THR A 176 -5.05 -9.61 -0.23
CA THR A 176 -4.59 -9.95 -1.59
C THR A 176 -5.72 -9.81 -2.59
N LEU A 177 -6.88 -10.38 -2.29
CA LEU A 177 -8.05 -10.38 -3.18
C LEU A 177 -8.60 -8.97 -3.36
N LEU A 178 -8.79 -8.21 -2.27
CA LEU A 178 -9.33 -6.85 -2.38
C LEU A 178 -8.34 -5.87 -3.03
N THR A 179 -7.04 -5.99 -2.74
CA THR A 179 -6.02 -5.16 -3.40
C THR A 179 -5.90 -5.50 -4.89
N PHE A 180 -6.06 -6.78 -5.27
CA PHE A 180 -6.14 -7.16 -6.68
C PHE A 180 -7.38 -6.56 -7.35
N GLY A 181 -8.51 -6.56 -6.64
CA GLY A 181 -9.77 -5.94 -7.09
C GLY A 181 -9.67 -4.45 -7.39
N LEU A 182 -8.74 -3.72 -6.76
CA LEU A 182 -8.54 -2.28 -6.92
C LEU A 182 -8.38 -1.84 -8.39
N GLN A 183 -7.82 -2.70 -9.24
CA GLN A 183 -7.62 -2.38 -10.66
C GLN A 183 -8.92 -2.24 -11.45
N TYR A 184 -10.00 -2.89 -10.99
CA TYR A 184 -11.32 -2.84 -11.61
C TYR A 184 -12.19 -1.70 -11.05
N VAL A 185 -11.72 -1.00 -10.02
CA VAL A 185 -12.46 0.08 -9.37
C VAL A 185 -12.26 1.41 -10.11
N SER A 186 -13.34 1.92 -10.69
CA SER A 186 -13.44 3.22 -11.37
C SER A 186 -13.73 4.37 -10.39
N PHE A 187 -12.97 4.42 -9.28
CA PHE A 187 -13.14 5.46 -8.25
C PHE A 187 -12.15 6.62 -8.45
N ASN A 188 -12.65 7.86 -8.34
CA ASN A 188 -11.81 9.07 -8.42
C ASN A 188 -11.19 9.39 -7.05
N TRP A 189 -10.06 8.73 -6.76
CA TRP A 189 -9.29 8.85 -5.53
C TRP A 189 -8.80 10.28 -5.24
N LYS A 190 -8.60 11.10 -6.28
CA LYS A 190 -8.23 12.52 -6.12
C LYS A 190 -9.42 13.32 -5.57
N LYS A 191 -10.57 13.23 -6.25
CA LYS A 191 -11.80 13.97 -5.88
C LYS A 191 -12.32 13.55 -4.51
N HIS A 192 -12.31 12.27 -4.17
CA HIS A 192 -12.89 11.79 -2.92
C HIS A 192 -11.88 11.57 -1.79
N SER A 193 -10.64 12.05 -1.94
CA SER A 193 -9.55 11.86 -0.95
C SER A 193 -9.98 12.25 0.45
N SER A 194 -10.59 13.43 0.63
CA SER A 194 -10.98 13.87 1.97
C SER A 194 -12.07 13.02 2.62
N THR A 195 -13.09 12.61 1.86
CA THR A 195 -14.15 11.74 2.37
C THR A 195 -13.57 10.40 2.76
N VAL A 196 -12.68 9.84 1.93
CA VAL A 196 -11.98 8.59 2.20
C VAL A 196 -11.16 8.69 3.49
N PHE A 197 -10.35 9.74 3.68
CA PHE A 197 -9.54 9.89 4.90
C PHE A 197 -10.40 9.97 6.16
N LEU A 198 -11.49 10.73 6.12
CA LEU A 198 -12.39 10.89 7.27
C LEU A 198 -13.09 9.57 7.61
N THR A 199 -13.79 8.96 6.65
CA THR A 199 -14.61 7.77 6.90
C THR A 199 -13.77 6.57 7.30
N THR A 200 -12.62 6.38 6.64
CA THR A 200 -11.72 5.26 6.94
C THR A 200 -11.05 5.42 8.29
N SER A 201 -10.67 6.63 8.69
CA SER A 201 -10.09 6.87 10.02
C SER A 201 -11.11 6.68 11.14
N ILE A 202 -12.35 7.14 10.98
CA ILE A 202 -13.44 6.87 11.93
C ILE A 202 -13.69 5.36 12.04
N PHE A 203 -13.80 4.68 10.90
CA PHE A 203 -14.04 3.25 10.87
C PHE A 203 -12.91 2.46 11.53
N SER A 204 -11.64 2.78 11.22
CA SER A 204 -10.48 2.20 11.90
C SER A 204 -10.48 2.47 13.41
N SER A 205 -10.83 3.68 13.84
CA SER A 205 -10.95 4.02 15.26
C SER A 205 -11.98 3.13 15.97
N LEU A 206 -13.17 2.96 15.39
CA LEU A 206 -14.24 2.13 15.93
C LEU A 206 -13.85 0.64 15.99
N LEU A 207 -13.24 0.11 14.93
CA LEU A 207 -12.77 -1.28 14.90
C LEU A 207 -11.74 -1.53 16.00
N LEU A 208 -10.76 -0.64 16.16
CA LEU A 208 -9.73 -0.76 17.20
C LEU A 208 -10.30 -0.61 18.61
N ALA A 209 -11.26 0.29 18.82
CA ALA A 209 -11.97 0.39 20.10
C ALA A 209 -12.71 -0.91 20.43
N GLY A 210 -13.36 -1.50 19.42
CA GLY A 210 -14.04 -2.78 19.54
C GLY A 210 -13.10 -3.94 19.88
N MET A 211 -11.91 -3.98 19.28
CA MET A 211 -10.87 -4.97 19.61
C MET A 211 -10.45 -4.88 21.09
N ALA A 212 -10.35 -3.67 21.64
CA ALA A 212 -10.00 -3.45 23.04
C ALA A 212 -11.18 -3.68 24.01
N PHE A 213 -12.41 -3.36 23.62
CA PHE A 213 -13.56 -3.36 24.54
C PHE A 213 -14.24 -4.73 24.70
N ILE A 214 -14.46 -5.45 23.60
CA ILE A 214 -15.34 -6.63 23.60
C ILE A 214 -14.68 -7.86 24.25
N GLN A 215 -13.35 -7.86 24.39
CA GLN A 215 -12.56 -8.92 25.07
C GLN A 215 -12.93 -10.35 24.59
N ASN A 216 -13.30 -10.46 23.31
CA ASN A 216 -13.59 -11.72 22.64
C ASN A 216 -12.64 -11.87 21.46
N ILE A 217 -11.93 -13.00 21.42
CA ILE A 217 -10.89 -13.22 20.43
C ILE A 217 -11.42 -13.28 18.99
N PHE A 218 -12.59 -13.90 18.76
CA PHE A 218 -13.17 -13.99 17.41
C PHE A 218 -13.62 -12.63 16.90
N VAL A 219 -14.19 -11.80 17.78
CA VAL A 219 -14.56 -10.42 17.43
C VAL A 219 -13.32 -9.58 17.16
N SER A 220 -12.27 -9.74 17.97
CA SER A 220 -10.99 -9.06 17.78
C SER A 220 -10.32 -9.45 16.46
N TYR A 221 -10.34 -10.74 16.09
CA TYR A 221 -9.87 -11.22 14.78
C TYR A 221 -10.66 -10.61 13.63
N PHE A 222 -11.99 -10.61 13.72
CA PHE A 222 -12.84 -10.05 12.67
C PHE A 222 -12.53 -8.56 12.43
N PHE A 223 -12.44 -7.77 13.50
CA PHE A 223 -12.09 -6.35 13.40
C PHE A 223 -10.66 -6.12 12.89
N TYR A 224 -9.70 -6.96 13.30
CA TYR A 224 -8.34 -6.92 12.78
C TYR A 224 -8.29 -7.19 11.27
N ILE A 225 -8.98 -8.23 10.79
CA ILE A 225 -9.05 -8.57 9.36
C ILE A 225 -9.62 -7.40 8.56
N LEU A 226 -10.74 -6.81 9.02
CA LEU A 226 -11.36 -5.66 8.37
C LEU A 226 -10.42 -4.45 8.31
N ASN A 227 -9.84 -4.07 9.45
CA ASN A 227 -8.97 -2.90 9.55
C ASN A 227 -7.69 -3.06 8.72
N SER A 228 -7.07 -4.25 8.77
CA SER A 228 -5.85 -4.55 8.03
C SER A 228 -6.09 -4.58 6.52
N THR A 229 -7.20 -5.20 6.09
CA THR A 229 -7.58 -5.22 4.67
C THR A 229 -7.85 -3.81 4.16
N LEU A 230 -8.59 -3.00 4.93
CA LEU A 230 -8.86 -1.61 4.59
C LEU A 230 -7.56 -0.81 4.40
N TYR A 231 -6.65 -0.89 5.36
CA TYR A 231 -5.36 -0.21 5.27
C TYR A 231 -4.57 -0.59 4.00
N HIS A 232 -4.48 -1.88 3.69
CA HIS A 232 -3.71 -2.34 2.54
C HIS A 232 -4.33 -1.95 1.19
N VAL A 233 -5.66 -1.91 1.08
CA VAL A 233 -6.33 -1.36 -0.11
C VAL A 233 -6.04 0.14 -0.24
N LEU A 234 -6.14 0.89 0.87
CA LEU A 234 -5.92 2.33 0.85
C LEU A 234 -4.47 2.72 0.59
N ILE A 235 -3.48 1.97 1.10
CA ILE A 235 -2.07 2.23 0.78
C ILE A 235 -1.78 1.97 -0.70
N ALA A 236 -2.47 1.01 -1.32
CA ALA A 236 -2.40 0.76 -2.75
C ALA A 236 -3.03 1.89 -3.57
N ALA A 237 -4.20 2.37 -3.15
CA ALA A 237 -4.84 3.56 -3.72
C ALA A 237 -3.96 4.81 -3.58
N ALA A 238 -3.35 5.03 -2.42
CA ALA A 238 -2.42 6.13 -2.15
C ALA A 238 -1.22 6.08 -3.10
N SER A 239 -0.60 4.90 -3.25
CA SER A 239 0.55 4.69 -4.14
C SER A 239 0.23 5.04 -5.58
N THR A 240 -0.88 4.53 -6.11
CA THR A 240 -1.30 4.79 -7.50
C THR A 240 -1.68 6.25 -7.71
N THR A 241 -2.35 6.87 -6.73
CA THR A 241 -2.78 8.26 -6.81
C THR A 241 -1.60 9.22 -6.76
N ILE A 242 -0.65 9.02 -5.85
CA ILE A 242 0.59 9.80 -5.77
C ILE A 242 1.42 9.60 -7.04
N ALA A 243 1.64 8.35 -7.47
CA ALA A 243 2.41 8.06 -8.68
C ALA A 243 1.81 8.74 -9.92
N ALA A 244 0.49 8.81 -10.05
CA ALA A 244 -0.17 9.46 -11.18
C ALA A 244 0.18 10.96 -11.29
N GLN A 245 0.36 11.66 -10.16
CA GLN A 245 0.67 13.10 -10.11
C GLN A 245 2.17 13.41 -10.24
N LEU A 246 3.05 12.42 -10.08
CA LEU A 246 4.49 12.62 -10.13
C LEU A 246 5.07 12.34 -11.53
N GLN A 247 6.30 12.83 -11.74
CA GLN A 247 7.15 12.46 -12.87
C GLN A 247 7.97 11.21 -12.53
N SER A 248 8.39 10.46 -13.55
CA SER A 248 9.00 9.13 -13.39
C SER A 248 10.25 9.05 -12.52
N SER A 249 10.96 10.15 -12.32
CA SER A 249 12.18 10.22 -11.51
C SER A 249 11.93 10.44 -10.00
N LYS A 250 10.73 10.84 -9.58
CA LYS A 250 10.47 11.31 -8.19
C LYS A 250 9.72 10.30 -7.30
N TYR A 251 9.32 9.14 -7.81
CA TYR A 251 8.51 8.16 -7.05
C TYR A 251 9.22 7.62 -5.81
N SER A 252 10.49 7.21 -5.96
CA SER A 252 11.29 6.64 -4.87
C SER A 252 11.53 7.60 -3.74
N LEU A 253 11.72 8.88 -4.07
CA LEU A 253 11.93 9.91 -3.07
C LEU A 253 10.69 10.09 -2.19
N ILE A 254 9.51 10.22 -2.80
CA ILE A 254 8.27 10.46 -2.06
C ILE A 254 7.84 9.23 -1.26
N PHE A 255 7.86 8.03 -1.86
CA PHE A 255 7.52 6.80 -1.13
C PHE A 255 8.53 6.49 -0.01
N GLY A 256 9.82 6.74 -0.27
CA GLY A 256 10.89 6.64 0.72
C GLY A 256 10.67 7.58 1.89
N PHE A 257 10.40 8.85 1.61
CA PHE A 257 10.14 9.85 2.64
C PHE A 257 8.89 9.54 3.47
N ASN A 258 7.78 9.18 2.82
CA ASN A 258 6.53 8.82 3.53
C ASN A 258 6.74 7.64 4.48
N THR A 259 7.50 6.63 4.03
CA THR A 259 7.82 5.47 4.87
C THR A 259 8.79 5.82 5.98
N PHE A 260 9.80 6.66 5.72
CA PHE A 260 10.72 7.17 6.74
C PHE A 260 9.96 7.90 7.86
N VAL A 261 9.07 8.82 7.49
CA VAL A 261 8.23 9.56 8.46
C VAL A 261 7.33 8.59 9.22
N ALA A 262 6.70 7.62 8.55
CA ALA A 262 5.87 6.61 9.20
C ALA A 262 6.64 5.81 10.27
N LEU A 263 7.85 5.34 9.94
CA LEU A 263 8.69 4.56 10.85
C LEU A 263 9.26 5.41 11.99
N PHE A 264 9.59 6.67 11.73
CA PHE A 264 10.01 7.61 12.76
C PHE A 264 8.87 7.85 13.77
N LEU A 265 7.67 8.16 13.29
CA LEU A 265 6.49 8.34 14.12
C LEU A 265 6.12 7.05 14.86
N GLN A 266 6.21 5.90 14.20
CA GLN A 266 6.01 4.60 14.84
C GLN A 266 6.99 4.41 16.00
N THR A 267 8.28 4.68 15.79
CA THR A 267 9.31 4.54 16.83
C THR A 267 9.01 5.46 18.02
N ALA A 268 8.65 6.72 17.76
CA ALA A 268 8.27 7.67 18.80
C ALA A 268 7.02 7.20 19.57
N LEU A 269 6.00 6.70 18.87
CA LEU A 269 4.77 6.20 19.47
C LEU A 269 5.01 4.93 20.29
N THR A 270 5.83 4.00 19.80
CA THR A 270 6.25 2.81 20.53
C THR A 270 6.99 3.18 21.81
N PHE A 271 7.97 4.09 21.72
CA PHE A 271 8.71 4.57 22.88
C PHE A 271 7.77 5.22 23.91
N ALA A 272 6.85 6.07 23.47
CA ALA A 272 5.92 6.76 24.37
C ALA A 272 4.92 5.80 25.05
N VAL A 273 4.34 4.87 24.29
CA VAL A 273 3.17 4.08 24.73
C VAL A 273 3.54 2.72 25.30
N ALA A 274 4.44 2.00 24.64
CA ALA A 274 4.67 0.58 24.88
C ALA A 274 6.02 0.27 25.56
N ASP A 275 7.02 1.13 25.41
CA ASP A 275 8.33 0.90 26.02
C ASP A 275 8.31 1.14 27.53
N LYS A 276 9.16 0.39 28.25
CA LYS A 276 9.34 0.49 29.71
C LYS A 276 9.83 1.86 30.18
N HIS A 277 10.55 2.61 29.35
CA HIS A 277 11.03 3.96 29.66
C HIS A 277 10.00 5.04 29.32
N GLY A 278 8.95 4.69 28.57
CA GLY A 278 7.80 5.55 28.33
C GLY A 278 6.71 5.33 29.37
N MET A 279 5.46 5.26 28.91
CA MET A 279 4.30 5.02 29.78
C MET A 279 4.14 3.54 30.16
N ASN A 280 4.74 2.61 29.41
CA ASN A 280 4.61 1.17 29.61
C ASN A 280 3.15 0.71 29.80
N LEU A 281 2.25 1.19 28.93
CA LEU A 281 0.83 0.96 29.11
C LEU A 281 0.46 -0.52 28.93
N PRO A 282 -0.52 -1.04 29.69
CA PRO A 282 -1.07 -2.37 29.44
C PRO A 282 -1.60 -2.50 28.02
N ILE A 283 -1.48 -3.69 27.43
CA ILE A 283 -1.74 -3.91 25.99
C ILE A 283 -3.14 -3.47 25.54
N ILE A 284 -4.16 -3.66 26.38
CA ILE A 284 -5.54 -3.22 26.10
C ILE A 284 -5.61 -1.68 26.05
N THR A 285 -4.94 -1.00 26.98
CA THR A 285 -4.85 0.47 27.01
C THR A 285 -4.09 1.01 25.80
N GLN A 286 -3.05 0.32 25.33
CA GLN A 286 -2.36 0.69 24.10
C GLN A 286 -3.33 0.71 22.89
N PHE A 287 -4.21 -0.28 22.77
CA PHE A 287 -5.21 -0.32 21.69
C PHE A 287 -6.28 0.78 21.80
N TYR A 288 -6.64 1.23 23.02
CA TYR A 288 -7.45 2.44 23.18
C TYR A 288 -6.71 3.69 22.72
N VAL A 289 -5.41 3.81 23.00
CA VAL A 289 -4.57 4.91 22.48
C VAL A 289 -4.50 4.86 20.95
N TYR A 290 -4.33 3.69 20.34
CA TYR A 290 -4.31 3.54 18.88
C TYR A 290 -5.68 3.86 18.26
N SER A 291 -6.79 3.48 18.90
CA SER A 291 -8.13 3.90 18.50
C SER A 291 -8.30 5.42 18.55
N GLY A 292 -7.87 6.07 19.64
CA GLY A 292 -7.89 7.52 19.80
C GLY A 292 -7.00 8.23 18.77
N TYR A 293 -5.85 7.65 18.42
CA TYR A 293 -4.97 8.14 17.37
C TYR A 293 -5.70 8.23 16.01
N PHE A 294 -6.45 7.19 15.63
CA PHE A 294 -7.25 7.24 14.39
C PHE A 294 -8.44 8.20 14.48
N ALA A 295 -9.02 8.42 15.67
CA ALA A 295 -10.04 9.45 15.86
C ALA A 295 -9.44 10.87 15.66
N VAL A 296 -8.25 11.13 16.19
CA VAL A 296 -7.54 12.40 15.96
C VAL A 296 -7.16 12.55 14.49
N LEU A 297 -6.74 11.47 13.82
CA LEU A 297 -6.47 11.47 12.39
C LEU A 297 -7.73 11.86 11.59
N ALA A 298 -8.90 11.34 11.97
CA ALA A 298 -10.17 11.73 11.35
C ALA A 298 -10.43 13.25 11.49
N LEU A 299 -10.24 13.80 12.69
CA LEU A 299 -10.42 15.23 12.95
C LEU A 299 -9.44 16.10 12.15
N LEU A 300 -8.20 15.65 11.96
CA LEU A 300 -7.18 16.36 11.19
C LEU A 300 -7.61 16.60 9.74
N PHE A 301 -8.39 15.69 9.15
CA PHE A 301 -8.87 15.82 7.76
C PHE A 301 -10.24 16.49 7.63
N VAL A 302 -10.90 16.89 8.73
CA VAL A 302 -12.16 17.65 8.67
C VAL A 302 -11.97 19.03 8.01
N PRO A 303 -10.96 19.85 8.35
CA PRO A 303 -10.71 21.12 7.67
C PRO A 303 -10.43 20.94 6.18
N PHE A 304 -9.75 19.84 5.80
CA PHE A 304 -9.47 19.51 4.41
C PHE A 304 -10.76 19.16 3.64
N ALA A 305 -11.69 18.44 4.29
CA ALA A 305 -12.99 18.12 3.70
C ALA A 305 -13.82 19.37 3.42
N ILE A 306 -13.78 20.32 4.35
CA ILE A 306 -14.49 21.59 4.25
C ILE A 306 -13.84 22.46 3.14
N PHE A 307 -12.51 22.54 3.11
CA PHE A 307 -11.78 23.30 2.10
C PHE A 307 -12.01 22.76 0.68
N GLN A 308 -11.98 21.44 0.51
CA GLN A 308 -12.16 20.80 -0.79
C GLN A 308 -13.58 21.00 -1.35
N LYS A 309 -14.62 20.89 -0.50
CA LYS A 309 -16.02 21.17 -0.90
C LYS A 309 -16.25 22.64 -1.25
N ARG A 310 -15.44 23.56 -0.72
CA ARG A 310 -15.62 25.01 -0.96
C ARG A 310 -14.99 25.48 -2.28
N PHE A 311 -13.96 24.80 -2.76
CA PHE A 311 -13.18 25.21 -3.95
C PHE A 311 -13.32 24.29 -5.16
N ILE A 312 -13.88 23.09 -4.99
CA ILE A 312 -14.28 22.21 -6.08
C ILE A 312 -15.79 22.02 -5.92
N PRO A 313 -16.63 22.89 -6.53
CA PRO A 313 -18.05 22.61 -6.64
C PRO A 313 -18.22 21.27 -7.36
N ASP A 314 -19.19 20.48 -6.93
CA ASP A 314 -19.62 19.35 -7.74
C ASP A 314 -20.14 19.93 -9.06
N GLU A 315 -19.37 19.81 -10.14
CA GLU A 315 -19.97 19.76 -11.47
C GLU A 315 -20.82 18.48 -11.47
N ASP A 316 -22.08 18.64 -11.10
CA ASP A 316 -23.10 17.66 -11.38
C ASP A 316 -23.07 17.43 -12.89
N CYS A 317 -22.93 16.17 -13.31
CA CYS A 317 -23.28 15.80 -14.67
C CYS A 317 -24.75 16.13 -14.83
N GLU A 318 -25.06 17.27 -15.45
CA GLU A 318 -26.35 17.45 -16.10
C GLU A 318 -26.46 16.31 -17.12
N ASP A 319 -27.39 15.39 -16.85
CA ASP A 319 -27.91 14.46 -17.83
C ASP A 319 -28.46 15.29 -19.00
N SER A 320 -27.65 15.46 -20.06
CA SER A 320 -28.15 15.90 -21.35
C SER A 320 -28.86 14.73 -22.02
N GLU A 321 -30.06 14.41 -21.55
CA GLU A 321 -31.13 13.91 -22.42
C GLU A 321 -31.56 15.09 -23.29
N ASP A 322 -30.86 15.33 -24.40
CA ASP A 322 -31.45 16.04 -25.53
C ASP A 322 -31.70 15.03 -26.65
N SER A 323 -32.95 14.62 -26.70
CA SER A 323 -33.59 13.90 -27.79
C SER A 323 -33.54 14.74 -29.07
N GLY A 324 -32.48 14.56 -29.86
CA GLY A 324 -32.42 15.00 -31.25
C GLY A 324 -33.29 14.13 -32.17
N GLU A 325 -34.61 14.20 -32.02
CA GLU A 325 -35.56 13.77 -33.04
C GLU A 325 -35.84 14.98 -33.96
N ASP A 326 -35.09 15.10 -35.07
CA ASP A 326 -35.51 15.97 -36.19
C ASP A 326 -35.66 15.14 -37.46
N LYS A 327 -36.93 14.85 -37.77
CA LYS A 327 -37.38 14.35 -39.07
C LYS A 327 -37.61 15.55 -39.97
N GLY A 328 -36.72 15.75 -40.95
CA GLY A 328 -36.84 16.84 -41.91
C GLY A 328 -36.17 16.57 -43.26
N THR A 329 -36.87 15.81 -44.10
CA THR A 329 -37.08 15.97 -45.55
C THR A 329 -36.02 16.64 -46.46
N ASN A 330 -35.81 16.00 -47.62
CA ASN A 330 -35.34 16.51 -48.92
C ASN A 330 -33.85 16.84 -49.12
N ASN A 331 -33.19 16.01 -49.93
CA ASN A 331 -32.67 16.50 -51.21
C ASN A 331 -32.53 15.38 -52.24
N GLU A 332 -33.40 15.48 -53.24
CA GLU A 332 -33.26 14.85 -54.54
C GLU A 332 -32.25 15.66 -55.40
N LEU A 333 -31.61 14.97 -56.36
CA LEU A 333 -30.90 15.49 -57.54
C LEU A 333 -29.45 16.00 -57.33
N VAL A 334 -28.47 15.39 -57.98
CA VAL A 334 -28.04 15.73 -59.36
C VAL A 334 -26.99 14.72 -59.86
N ARG A 335 -27.28 14.19 -61.06
CA ARG A 335 -26.41 13.56 -62.08
C ARG A 335 -24.88 13.67 -61.90
N MET A 336 -24.18 12.53 -62.02
CA MET A 336 -23.43 12.11 -63.23
C MET A 336 -22.88 10.69 -63.06
#